data_AF-A0A813I514-F1
#
_entry.id   AF-A0A813I514-F1
#
_cell.length_a   1.000
_cell.length_b   1.000
_cell.length_c   1.000
_cell.angle_alpha   90.00
_cell.angle_beta   90.00
_cell.angle_gamma   90.00
#
_symmetry.space_group_name_H-M   'P 1'
#
loop_
_entity.id
_entity.type
_entity.pdbx_description
1 polymer ?
#
loop_
_entity_poly.entity_id
_entity_poly.type
_entity_poly.pdbx_seq_one_letter_code
_entity_poly.pdbx_strand_id
1 'polypeptide(L)'
;DLIVLTSGGGTLGSSIGAEEIGAGQHVFFFPRGSLEPEAEIVADRLDPDSPRLSSIGFGGGEDDDDLLGQRCEDVIDPAFEAFRSNIAEARKRIAESRPVAALAMRAEERLGVQRLAARAVLDNLTSHRATCSRSMSLLTQKYGRIQGKFDENLQKVEASMAALSTVLLHPALSTPGRQSLADVVPRDRILRFTAGLEDERARLSQRLEKLQRQDTQLRLICDQVSEKVRQLLEEDSVGVEARAIQQKQVHVQRDLLPELRALVPSAGAAPSSVLEDEKQSALMLESLANVCAEVRSSVSQLQGCWDCQHQSFVQRLREVSCVQSKVRYLERQAALLEEEVNAQSGYSQQLSRLQKMPKAYERALKEVARRRHFRVRYAAQCEQARSTMARMVEEENSRRRSFLLRYSCYLPADLVQGLGSLAPPAVVELPDFDALLPDIDFSSLMEVSASASGGREQPVDLTSSAGSSSQQALAALSGSASPPPGGSAKANSRRRSAEKAEATEAEDEESGEDRSRIEELEARNRALEEQLAAMMAKAQKEDRQEENAGDAEAPS
;
A
#
# COMPACT_ATOMS: atom_id res chain seq x y z
N ASP A 1 13.64 -5.50 -18.10
CA ASP A 1 13.41 -4.76 -16.84
C ASP A 1 13.97 -3.36 -16.90
N LEU A 2 13.10 -2.37 -17.10
CA LEU A 2 13.45 -0.94 -17.02
C LEU A 2 12.89 -0.36 -15.73
N ILE A 3 13.70 0.44 -15.03
CA ILE A 3 13.27 1.30 -13.94
C ILE A 3 12.91 2.64 -14.57
N VAL A 4 11.66 3.05 -14.40
CA VAL A 4 11.14 4.31 -14.92
C VAL A 4 11.06 5.31 -13.79
N LEU A 5 11.66 6.48 -13.98
CA LEU A 5 11.64 7.59 -13.02
C LEU A 5 11.04 8.81 -13.71
N THR A 6 10.03 9.42 -13.09
CA THR A 6 9.40 10.64 -13.59
C THR A 6 9.74 11.81 -12.69
N SER A 7 10.12 12.95 -13.26
CA SER A 7 10.27 14.19 -12.50
C SER A 7 8.92 14.59 -11.88
N GLY A 8 8.90 14.91 -10.58
CA GLY A 8 7.68 15.29 -9.85
C GLY A 8 7.11 14.23 -8.90
N GLY A 9 7.78 13.08 -8.75
CA GLY A 9 7.48 12.12 -7.66
C GLY A 9 6.19 11.31 -7.81
N GLY A 10 5.51 11.40 -8.96
CA GLY A 10 4.36 10.55 -9.30
C GLY A 10 4.78 9.10 -9.51
N THR A 11 4.04 8.15 -8.95
CA THR A 11 4.17 6.73 -9.32
C THR A 11 3.37 6.48 -10.58
N LEU A 12 4.00 6.01 -11.65
CA LEU A 12 3.25 5.59 -12.84
C LEU A 12 2.42 4.36 -12.48
N GLY A 13 1.10 4.53 -12.41
CA GLY A 13 0.18 3.40 -12.29
C GLY A 13 0.27 2.53 -13.54
N SER A 14 -0.04 1.24 -13.42
CA SER A 14 0.00 0.26 -14.52
C SER A 14 -0.97 0.56 -15.68
N SER A 15 -1.76 1.64 -15.59
CA SER A 15 -2.78 2.03 -16.56
C SER A 15 -2.60 3.45 -17.15
N ILE A 16 -1.48 4.14 -16.91
CA ILE A 16 -1.29 5.51 -17.41
C ILE A 16 -0.99 5.47 -18.91
N GLY A 17 -1.92 6.00 -19.72
CA GLY A 17 -1.72 6.22 -21.15
C GLY A 17 -0.69 7.33 -21.38
N ALA A 18 0.02 7.28 -22.52
CA ALA A 18 1.07 8.26 -22.85
C ALA A 18 0.60 9.73 -22.84
N GLU A 19 -0.72 9.97 -22.94
CA GLU A 19 -1.33 11.31 -22.91
C GLU A 19 -1.42 11.93 -21.50
N GLU A 20 -1.30 11.14 -20.42
CA GLU A 20 -1.37 11.63 -19.03
C GLU A 20 -0.01 12.07 -18.47
N ILE A 21 1.09 11.82 -19.18
CA ILE A 21 2.40 12.37 -18.83
C ILE A 21 2.38 13.84 -19.21
N GLY A 22 1.93 14.68 -18.28
CA GLY A 22 1.73 16.11 -18.51
C GLY A 22 2.95 16.77 -19.15
N ALA A 23 2.70 17.71 -20.07
CA ALA A 23 3.74 18.49 -20.74
C ALA A 23 4.65 19.15 -19.69
N GLY A 24 5.87 18.61 -19.53
CA GLY A 24 6.84 19.07 -18.53
C GLY A 24 7.41 17.99 -17.61
N GLN A 25 6.94 16.74 -17.67
CA GLN A 25 7.57 15.65 -16.93
C GLN A 25 8.70 14.98 -17.74
N HIS A 26 9.91 14.98 -17.20
CA HIS A 26 11.03 14.19 -17.70
C HIS A 26 10.89 12.74 -17.24
N VAL A 27 11.03 11.81 -18.19
CA VAL A 27 11.00 10.36 -17.92
C VAL A 27 12.39 9.79 -18.17
N PHE A 28 12.95 9.13 -17.16
CA PHE A 28 14.25 8.49 -17.23
C PHE A 28 14.07 6.97 -17.17
N PHE A 29 14.81 6.26 -18.03
CA PHE A 29 14.80 4.81 -18.11
C PHE A 29 16.18 4.28 -17.72
N PHE A 30 16.22 3.39 -16.73
CA PHE A 30 17.44 2.72 -16.30
C PHE A 30 17.29 1.20 -16.51
N PRO A 31 18.22 0.54 -17.21
CA PRO A 31 18.25 -0.92 -17.23
C PRO A 31 18.50 -1.42 -15.81
N ARG A 32 17.68 -2.37 -15.35
CA ARG A 32 17.85 -2.95 -14.01
C ARG A 32 19.25 -3.55 -13.81
N GLY A 33 19.80 -4.20 -14.84
CA GLY A 33 21.14 -4.78 -14.82
C GLY A 33 22.26 -3.76 -14.57
N SER A 34 22.08 -2.49 -14.98
CA SER A 34 23.07 -1.43 -14.72
C SER A 34 23.13 -1.00 -13.25
N LEU A 35 22.08 -1.29 -12.48
CA LEU A 35 21.98 -0.99 -11.06
C LEU A 35 22.29 -2.19 -10.16
N GLU A 36 22.74 -3.31 -10.73
CA GLU A 36 23.20 -4.44 -9.92
C GLU A 36 24.51 -4.06 -9.20
N PRO A 37 24.70 -4.47 -7.92
CA PRO A 37 25.90 -4.11 -7.16
C PRO A 37 27.19 -4.56 -7.83
N GLU A 38 27.15 -5.70 -8.52
CA GLU A 38 28.28 -6.35 -9.16
C GLU A 38 28.56 -5.83 -10.58
N ALA A 39 27.66 -5.03 -11.16
CA ALA A 39 27.87 -4.49 -12.49
C ALA A 39 29.02 -3.49 -12.48
N GLU A 40 29.99 -3.68 -13.38
CA GLU A 40 31.07 -2.72 -13.60
C GLU A 40 30.49 -1.40 -14.13
N ILE A 41 30.88 -0.29 -13.51
CA ILE A 41 30.45 1.05 -13.93
C ILE A 41 31.42 1.51 -15.01
N VAL A 42 31.14 1.16 -16.26
CA VAL A 42 31.89 1.69 -17.40
C VAL A 42 31.27 3.02 -17.80
N ALA A 43 31.92 4.12 -17.44
CA ALA A 43 31.54 5.42 -17.96
C ALA A 43 31.76 5.43 -19.47
N ASP A 44 30.76 5.91 -20.23
CA ASP A 44 30.96 6.24 -21.64
C ASP A 44 32.09 7.26 -21.71
N ARG A 45 33.24 6.84 -22.26
CA ARG A 45 34.40 7.72 -22.48
C ARG A 45 33.94 8.93 -23.29
N LEU A 46 34.40 10.11 -22.90
CA LEU A 46 34.27 11.30 -23.73
C LEU A 46 35.27 11.14 -24.88
N ASP A 47 34.81 10.52 -25.97
CA ASP A 47 35.65 10.28 -27.14
C ASP A 47 35.66 11.52 -28.06
N PRO A 48 36.80 12.20 -28.23
CA PRO A 48 36.94 13.36 -29.12
C PRO A 48 36.81 13.00 -30.60
N ASP A 49 36.93 11.71 -30.96
CA ASP A 49 36.87 11.24 -32.35
C ASP A 49 35.50 10.63 -32.69
N SER A 50 34.53 10.69 -31.78
CA SER A 50 33.20 10.13 -32.00
C SER A 50 32.56 10.77 -33.24
N PRO A 51 32.17 10.00 -34.28
CA PRO A 51 31.64 10.53 -35.55
C PRO A 51 30.30 11.27 -35.40
N ARG A 52 29.71 11.28 -34.20
CA ARG A 52 28.57 12.15 -33.84
C ARG A 52 28.99 13.62 -33.61
N LEU A 53 30.29 13.93 -33.59
CA LEU A 53 30.83 15.29 -33.40
C LEU A 53 30.76 16.16 -34.65
N SER A 54 30.80 15.56 -35.84
CA SER A 54 30.88 16.28 -37.13
C SER A 54 29.54 16.81 -37.67
N SER A 55 28.39 16.48 -37.06
CA SER A 55 27.07 16.90 -37.58
C SER A 55 26.44 18.12 -36.90
N ILE A 56 26.97 18.58 -35.76
CA ILE A 56 26.53 19.85 -35.17
C ILE A 56 27.30 20.95 -35.88
N GLY A 57 26.80 21.33 -37.05
CA GLY A 57 27.34 22.43 -37.84
C GLY A 57 27.33 23.70 -37.01
N PHE A 58 28.50 24.11 -36.53
CA PHE A 58 28.74 25.50 -36.17
C PHE A 58 28.65 26.30 -37.47
N GLY A 59 27.43 26.75 -37.81
CA GLY A 59 27.11 27.53 -39.01
C GLY A 59 27.65 28.96 -38.98
N GLY A 60 28.91 29.12 -38.60
CA GLY A 60 29.57 30.42 -38.51
C GLY A 60 30.96 30.36 -39.11
N GLY A 61 31.10 30.86 -40.34
CA GLY A 61 32.36 31.44 -40.79
C GLY A 61 33.10 30.74 -41.94
N GLU A 62 32.43 30.05 -42.86
CA GLU A 62 33.05 29.74 -44.16
C GLU A 62 33.00 30.94 -45.15
N ASP A 63 32.27 32.02 -44.82
CA ASP A 63 32.13 33.20 -45.68
C ASP A 63 33.32 34.21 -45.64
N ASP A 64 34.36 33.96 -44.83
CA ASP A 64 35.53 34.85 -44.73
C ASP A 64 36.73 34.38 -45.59
N ASP A 65 36.60 33.27 -46.33
CA ASP A 65 37.68 32.76 -47.20
C ASP A 65 37.80 33.55 -48.53
N ASP A 66 36.79 34.35 -48.89
CA ASP A 66 36.77 35.09 -50.17
C ASP A 66 37.41 36.48 -50.13
N LEU A 67 37.71 37.05 -48.95
CA LEU A 67 38.25 38.42 -48.84
C LEU A 67 39.78 38.52 -48.89
N LEU A 68 40.51 37.40 -48.82
CA LEU A 68 41.97 37.36 -48.99
C LEU A 68 42.41 36.80 -50.36
N GLY A 69 41.46 36.27 -51.14
CA GLY A 69 41.70 35.73 -52.48
C GLY A 69 41.71 36.78 -53.61
N GLN A 70 41.32 38.03 -53.35
CA GLN A 70 41.24 39.06 -54.39
C GLN A 70 42.41 40.05 -54.37
N ARG A 71 43.32 39.79 -55.32
CA ARG A 71 44.26 40.70 -56.01
C ARG A 71 45.56 41.05 -55.30
N CYS A 72 46.60 40.29 -55.63
CA CYS A 72 47.89 40.82 -56.12
C CYS A 72 48.71 39.63 -56.63
N GLU A 73 48.50 39.26 -57.89
CA GLU A 73 49.55 38.53 -58.63
C GLU A 73 50.69 39.53 -58.87
N ASP A 74 51.92 39.03 -58.71
CA ASP A 74 53.18 39.66 -59.12
C ASP A 74 53.79 40.73 -58.20
N VAL A 75 54.10 40.32 -56.97
CA VAL A 75 55.40 40.44 -56.25
C VAL A 75 55.11 39.95 -54.83
N ILE A 76 55.44 38.68 -54.55
CA ILE A 76 55.28 38.11 -53.20
C ILE A 76 56.41 38.68 -52.35
N ASP A 77 56.10 39.68 -51.53
CA ASP A 77 57.01 40.13 -50.49
C ASP A 77 57.13 39.01 -49.44
N PRO A 78 58.33 38.43 -49.25
CA PRO A 78 58.56 37.33 -48.30
C PRO A 78 58.06 37.63 -46.88
N ALA A 79 58.04 38.90 -46.47
CA ALA A 79 57.54 39.30 -45.15
C ALA A 79 56.02 39.05 -45.04
N PHE A 80 55.24 39.34 -46.09
CA PHE A 80 53.79 39.11 -46.10
C PHE A 80 53.43 37.61 -46.12
N GLU A 81 54.30 36.78 -46.69
CA GLU A 81 54.14 35.32 -46.66
C GLU A 81 54.26 34.76 -45.24
N ALA A 82 55.18 35.31 -44.42
CA ALA A 82 55.33 34.94 -43.02
C ALA A 82 54.06 35.22 -42.20
N PHE A 83 53.44 36.40 -42.33
CA PHE A 83 52.18 36.71 -41.64
C PHE A 83 51.02 35.80 -42.11
N ARG A 84 50.92 35.52 -43.41
CA ARG A 84 49.90 34.61 -43.94
C ARG A 84 50.08 33.20 -43.39
N SER A 85 51.32 32.72 -43.34
CA SER A 85 51.67 31.43 -42.73
C SER A 85 51.31 31.40 -41.24
N ASN A 86 51.60 32.47 -40.50
CA ASN A 86 51.27 32.56 -39.07
C ASN A 86 49.74 32.54 -38.83
N ILE A 87 48.96 33.26 -39.63
CA ILE A 87 47.49 33.25 -39.54
C ILE A 87 46.92 31.87 -39.92
N ALA A 88 47.46 31.23 -40.96
CA ALA A 88 47.03 29.89 -41.37
C ALA A 88 47.32 28.85 -40.27
N GLU A 89 48.51 28.90 -39.66
CA GLU A 89 48.87 28.04 -38.54
C GLU A 89 47.99 28.31 -37.32
N ALA A 90 47.72 29.58 -36.98
CA ALA A 90 46.80 29.94 -35.90
C ALA A 90 45.39 29.34 -36.12
N ARG A 91 44.84 29.49 -37.33
CA ARG A 91 43.54 28.90 -37.71
C ARG A 91 43.56 27.38 -37.56
N LYS A 92 44.64 26.72 -37.98
CA LYS A 92 44.82 25.28 -37.83
C LYS A 92 44.83 24.87 -36.36
N ARG A 93 45.58 25.56 -35.49
CA ARG A 93 45.59 25.27 -34.03
C ARG A 93 44.22 25.44 -33.38
N ILE A 94 43.47 26.47 -33.78
CA ILE A 94 42.09 26.69 -33.32
C ILE A 94 41.17 25.57 -33.80
N ALA A 95 41.32 25.12 -35.04
CA ALA A 95 40.54 24.02 -35.59
C ALA A 95 40.82 22.71 -34.84
N GLU A 96 42.08 22.45 -34.46
CA GLU A 96 42.49 21.30 -33.66
C GLU A 96 41.96 21.34 -32.21
N SER A 97 41.81 22.53 -31.60
CA SER A 97 41.29 22.66 -30.23
C SER A 97 39.75 22.72 -30.15
N ARG A 98 39.06 23.00 -31.25
CA ARG A 98 37.59 23.13 -31.31
C ARG A 98 36.82 21.87 -30.89
N PRO A 99 37.20 20.63 -31.28
CA PRO A 99 36.51 19.41 -30.84
C PRO A 99 36.51 19.24 -29.32
N VAL A 100 37.57 19.66 -28.65
CA VAL A 100 37.70 19.62 -27.19
C VAL A 100 36.69 20.55 -26.51
N ALA A 101 36.53 21.78 -27.03
CA ALA A 101 35.52 22.70 -26.53
C ALA A 101 34.09 22.18 -26.75
N ALA A 102 33.83 21.54 -27.90
CA ALA A 102 32.54 20.89 -28.15
C ALA A 102 32.27 19.70 -27.20
N LEU A 103 33.31 18.93 -26.87
CA LEU A 103 33.25 17.84 -25.90
C LEU A 103 32.97 18.36 -24.48
N ALA A 104 33.59 19.47 -24.08
CA ALA A 104 33.30 20.17 -22.84
C ALA A 104 31.83 20.61 -22.73
N MET A 105 31.27 21.23 -23.77
CA MET A 105 29.84 21.59 -23.79
C MET A 105 28.94 20.37 -23.61
N ARG A 106 29.22 19.26 -24.29
CA ARG A 106 28.45 18.02 -24.16
C ARG A 106 28.56 17.40 -22.77
N ALA A 107 29.74 17.46 -22.14
CA ALA A 107 29.92 16.98 -20.78
C ALA A 107 29.04 17.78 -19.80
N GLU A 108 28.95 19.10 -19.97
CA GLU A 108 28.07 19.97 -19.20
C GLU A 108 26.58 19.67 -19.44
N GLU A 109 26.16 19.46 -20.69
CA GLU A 109 24.79 19.03 -21.02
C GLU A 109 24.43 17.68 -20.36
N ARG A 110 25.33 16.69 -20.46
CA ARG A 110 25.14 15.37 -19.84
C ARG A 110 25.10 15.45 -18.31
N LEU A 111 25.91 16.31 -17.70
CA LEU A 111 25.84 16.60 -16.27
C LEU A 111 24.47 17.17 -15.90
N GLY A 112 23.94 18.09 -16.71
CA GLY A 112 22.58 18.62 -16.55
C GLY A 112 21.52 17.53 -16.53
N VAL A 113 21.60 16.56 -17.44
CA VAL A 113 20.70 15.39 -17.47
C VAL A 113 20.85 14.52 -16.23
N GLN A 114 22.08 14.23 -15.78
CA GLN A 114 22.31 13.46 -14.54
C GLN A 114 21.74 14.18 -13.31
N ARG A 115 21.87 15.51 -13.22
CA ARG A 115 21.27 16.30 -12.14
C ARG A 115 19.75 16.22 -12.13
N LEU A 116 19.11 16.34 -13.30
CA LEU A 116 17.66 16.18 -13.40
C LEU A 116 17.20 14.77 -12.98
N ALA A 117 17.94 13.73 -13.39
CA ALA A 117 17.68 12.37 -12.98
C ALA A 117 17.84 12.18 -11.47
N ALA A 118 18.95 12.64 -10.89
CA ALA A 118 19.20 12.58 -9.44
C ALA A 118 18.13 13.33 -8.63
N ARG A 119 17.65 14.47 -9.16
CA ARG A 119 16.53 15.21 -8.56
C ARG A 119 15.24 14.39 -8.55
N ALA A 120 14.89 13.78 -9.67
CA ALA A 120 13.71 12.92 -9.77
C ALA A 120 13.79 11.72 -8.81
N VAL A 121 14.97 11.11 -8.67
CA VAL A 121 15.25 10.01 -7.73
C VAL A 121 15.04 10.47 -6.28
N LEU A 122 15.56 11.65 -5.92
CA LEU A 122 15.41 12.22 -4.59
C LEU A 122 13.93 12.51 -4.26
N ASP A 123 13.21 13.15 -5.19
CA ASP A 123 11.79 13.45 -5.01
C ASP A 123 10.95 12.16 -4.88
N ASN A 124 11.29 11.11 -5.64
CA ASN A 124 10.63 9.81 -5.53
C ASN A 124 10.94 9.12 -4.18
N LEU A 125 12.20 9.07 -3.75
CA LEU A 125 12.58 8.48 -2.46
C LEU A 125 11.90 9.18 -1.29
N THR A 126 11.87 10.52 -1.30
CA THR A 126 11.21 11.31 -0.25
C THR A 126 9.71 11.08 -0.21
N SER A 127 9.05 11.03 -1.37
CA SER A 127 7.62 10.71 -1.49
C SER A 127 7.28 9.31 -0.97
N HIS A 128 8.02 8.28 -1.40
CA HIS A 128 7.82 6.90 -0.93
C HIS A 128 8.04 6.77 0.58
N ARG A 129 9.12 7.37 1.10
CA ARG A 129 9.38 7.38 2.54
C ARG A 129 8.25 8.04 3.32
N ALA A 130 7.76 9.19 2.86
CA ALA A 130 6.67 9.91 3.52
C ALA A 130 5.38 9.05 3.56
N THR A 131 5.10 8.34 2.45
CA THR A 131 3.95 7.42 2.35
C THR A 131 4.10 6.24 3.32
N CYS A 132 5.25 5.57 3.33
CA CYS A 132 5.55 4.48 4.27
C CYS A 132 5.43 4.94 5.74
N SER A 133 6.01 6.09 6.08
CA SER A 133 5.95 6.65 7.44
C SER A 133 4.52 6.96 7.89
N ARG A 134 3.69 7.49 6.97
CA ARG A 134 2.27 7.74 7.22
C ARG A 134 1.52 6.43 7.44
N SER A 135 1.74 5.43 6.59
CA SER A 135 1.14 4.09 6.74
C SER A 135 1.48 3.47 8.10
N MET A 136 2.76 3.51 8.50
CA MET A 136 3.21 3.00 9.80
C MET A 136 2.54 3.72 10.99
N SER A 137 2.37 5.03 10.88
CA SER A 137 1.69 5.84 11.91
C SER A 137 0.22 5.45 12.04
N LEU A 138 -0.47 5.27 10.91
CA LEU A 138 -1.87 4.83 10.88
C LEU A 138 -2.04 3.41 11.43
N LEU A 139 -1.15 2.48 11.08
CA LEU A 139 -1.13 1.13 11.63
C LEU A 139 -0.96 1.16 13.15
N THR A 140 0.01 1.92 13.65
CA THR A 140 0.25 2.07 15.10
C THR A 140 -0.97 2.65 15.83
N GLN A 141 -1.59 3.68 15.27
CA GLN A 141 -2.81 4.27 15.84
C GLN A 141 -3.98 3.28 15.82
N LYS A 142 -4.14 2.51 14.74
CA LYS A 142 -5.16 1.48 14.61
C LYS A 142 -4.96 0.36 15.63
N TYR A 143 -3.74 -0.14 15.76
CA TYR A 143 -3.37 -1.12 16.77
C TYR A 143 -3.72 -0.62 18.18
N GLY A 144 -3.29 0.57 18.57
CA GLY A 144 -3.59 1.12 19.90
C GLY A 144 -5.10 1.18 20.21
N ARG A 145 -5.93 1.57 19.24
CA ARG A 145 -7.40 1.60 19.40
C ARG A 145 -8.01 0.21 19.54
N ILE A 146 -7.57 -0.75 18.73
CA ILE A 146 -8.07 -2.13 18.78
C ILE A 146 -7.61 -2.79 20.07
N GLN A 147 -6.35 -2.58 20.46
CA GLN A 147 -5.76 -3.13 21.67
C GLN A 147 -6.46 -2.63 22.93
N GLY A 148 -6.78 -1.33 23.02
CA GLY A 148 -7.53 -0.79 24.14
C GLY A 148 -8.89 -1.48 24.31
N LYS A 149 -9.66 -1.63 23.24
CA LYS A 149 -10.95 -2.35 23.26
C LYS A 149 -10.80 -3.83 23.59
N PHE A 150 -9.74 -4.45 23.08
CA PHE A 150 -9.41 -5.84 23.35
C PHE A 150 -9.12 -6.04 24.83
N ASP A 151 -8.24 -5.22 25.41
CA ASP A 151 -7.88 -5.26 26.83
C ASP A 151 -9.10 -5.02 27.73
N GLU A 152 -9.93 -4.03 27.40
CA GLU A 152 -11.20 -3.80 28.11
C GLU A 152 -12.12 -5.02 28.12
N ASN A 153 -12.22 -5.72 26.98
CA ASN A 153 -13.05 -6.92 26.88
C ASN A 153 -12.44 -8.10 27.61
N LEU A 154 -11.11 -8.23 27.57
CA LEU A 154 -10.36 -9.29 28.24
C LEU A 154 -10.49 -9.17 29.76
N GLN A 155 -10.32 -7.97 30.32
CA GLN A 155 -10.56 -7.68 31.74
C GLN A 155 -11.99 -7.99 32.19
N LYS A 156 -12.97 -7.86 31.30
CA LYS A 156 -14.38 -8.16 31.59
C LYS A 156 -14.72 -9.65 31.52
N VAL A 157 -13.83 -10.53 31.02
CA VAL A 157 -14.15 -11.95 30.87
C VAL A 157 -14.47 -12.59 32.22
N GLU A 158 -13.62 -12.40 33.22
CA GLU A 158 -13.83 -13.01 34.54
C GLU A 158 -15.12 -12.50 35.20
N ALA A 159 -15.35 -11.18 35.17
CA ALA A 159 -16.59 -10.58 35.66
C ALA A 159 -17.83 -11.09 34.88
N SER A 160 -17.70 -11.33 33.57
CA SER A 160 -18.78 -11.90 32.76
C SER A 160 -19.04 -13.36 33.14
N MET A 161 -18.00 -14.15 33.34
CA MET A 161 -18.13 -15.54 33.80
C MET A 161 -18.77 -15.61 35.19
N ALA A 162 -18.40 -14.71 36.09
CA ALA A 162 -19.06 -14.57 37.40
C ALA A 162 -20.54 -14.18 37.23
N ALA A 163 -20.87 -13.24 36.34
CA ALA A 163 -22.26 -12.89 36.05
C ALA A 163 -23.06 -14.06 35.46
N LEU A 164 -22.44 -14.96 34.68
CA LEU A 164 -23.12 -16.16 34.20
C LEU A 164 -23.46 -17.15 35.32
N SER A 165 -22.67 -17.16 36.40
CA SER A 165 -22.93 -18.01 37.56
C SER A 165 -24.11 -17.52 38.41
N THR A 166 -24.42 -16.22 38.37
CA THR A 166 -25.57 -15.65 39.10
C THR A 166 -26.89 -15.79 38.34
N VAL A 167 -26.83 -16.03 37.03
CA VAL A 167 -28.02 -16.23 36.19
C VAL A 167 -28.47 -17.69 36.31
N LEU A 168 -29.50 -17.92 37.12
CA LEU A 168 -30.11 -19.23 37.28
C LEU A 168 -30.86 -19.66 36.01
N LEU A 169 -30.79 -20.96 35.71
CA LEU A 169 -31.59 -21.57 34.67
C LEU A 169 -33.06 -21.64 35.11
N HIS A 170 -33.97 -21.53 34.15
CA HIS A 170 -35.39 -21.73 34.41
C HIS A 170 -35.60 -23.17 34.92
N PRO A 171 -36.52 -23.43 35.87
CA PRO A 171 -36.73 -24.77 36.43
C PRO A 171 -36.91 -25.87 35.37
N ALA A 172 -37.62 -25.57 34.28
CA ALA A 172 -37.83 -26.49 33.15
C ALA A 172 -36.56 -26.82 32.33
N LEU A 173 -35.48 -26.05 32.50
CA LEU A 173 -34.17 -26.27 31.87
C LEU A 173 -33.10 -26.76 32.87
N SER A 174 -33.41 -26.72 34.16
CA SER A 174 -32.49 -27.09 35.23
C SER A 174 -32.42 -28.60 35.37
N THR A 175 -31.21 -29.14 35.55
CA THR A 175 -30.97 -30.56 35.83
C THR A 175 -29.98 -30.70 36.97
N PRO A 176 -29.90 -31.86 37.67
CA PRO A 176 -28.84 -32.09 38.65
C PRO A 176 -27.47 -31.87 37.98
N GLY A 177 -26.72 -30.86 38.42
CA GLY A 177 -25.44 -30.45 37.83
C GLY A 177 -25.50 -29.34 36.75
N ARG A 178 -26.68 -28.81 36.42
CA ARG A 178 -26.86 -27.62 35.58
C ARG A 178 -27.94 -26.72 36.18
N GLN A 179 -27.52 -25.73 36.95
CA GLN A 179 -28.39 -24.82 37.68
C GLN A 179 -28.25 -23.37 37.21
N SER A 180 -27.09 -23.01 36.66
CA SER A 180 -26.77 -21.68 36.19
C SER A 180 -26.39 -21.68 34.72
N LEU A 181 -26.40 -20.50 34.10
CA LEU A 181 -25.94 -20.34 32.72
C LEU A 181 -24.45 -20.67 32.59
N ALA A 182 -23.66 -20.47 33.65
CA ALA A 182 -22.25 -20.86 33.68
C ALA A 182 -22.03 -22.38 33.52
N ASP A 183 -22.97 -23.22 33.99
CA ASP A 183 -22.84 -24.69 33.91
C ASP A 183 -23.04 -25.23 32.48
N VAL A 184 -23.66 -24.43 31.61
CA VAL A 184 -23.92 -24.78 30.20
C VAL A 184 -22.80 -24.26 29.29
N VAL A 185 -22.00 -23.30 29.78
CA VAL A 185 -20.95 -22.64 29.02
C VAL A 185 -19.62 -23.37 29.22
N PRO A 186 -18.87 -23.70 28.16
CA PRO A 186 -17.62 -24.45 28.27
C PRO A 186 -16.48 -23.58 28.84
N ARG A 187 -16.45 -23.44 30.17
CA ARG A 187 -15.52 -22.56 30.91
C ARG A 187 -14.06 -22.83 30.57
N ASP A 188 -13.63 -24.08 30.59
CA ASP A 188 -12.23 -24.43 30.33
C ASP A 188 -11.80 -24.10 28.90
N ARG A 189 -12.73 -24.17 27.93
CA ARG A 189 -12.45 -23.76 26.55
C ARG A 189 -12.28 -22.25 26.46
N ILE A 190 -13.13 -21.48 27.16
CA ILE A 190 -13.04 -20.02 27.19
C ILE A 190 -11.74 -19.57 27.86
N LEU A 191 -11.38 -20.16 29.00
CA LEU A 191 -10.15 -19.80 29.72
C LEU A 191 -8.89 -20.11 28.90
N ARG A 192 -8.85 -21.27 28.23
CA ARG A 192 -7.75 -21.60 27.30
C ARG A 192 -7.71 -20.65 26.11
N PHE A 193 -8.87 -20.31 25.54
CA PHE A 193 -8.96 -19.35 24.45
C PHE A 193 -8.47 -17.97 24.88
N THR A 194 -8.85 -17.48 26.07
CA THR A 194 -8.37 -16.18 26.58
C THR A 194 -6.88 -16.17 26.84
N ALA A 195 -6.32 -17.25 27.42
CA ALA A 195 -4.87 -17.35 27.62
C ALA A 195 -4.11 -17.32 26.28
N GLY A 196 -4.57 -18.10 25.29
CA GLY A 196 -3.96 -18.07 23.95
C GLY A 196 -4.05 -16.69 23.28
N LEU A 197 -5.15 -15.96 23.50
CA LEU A 197 -5.33 -14.59 23.04
C LEU A 197 -4.38 -13.58 23.70
N GLU A 198 -4.03 -13.78 24.98
CA GLU A 198 -3.01 -12.96 25.66
C GLU A 198 -1.61 -13.22 25.08
N ASP A 199 -1.28 -14.48 24.79
CA ASP A 199 -0.01 -14.85 24.16
C ASP A 199 0.10 -14.30 22.73
N GLU A 200 -0.97 -14.41 21.94
CA GLU A 200 -1.06 -13.80 20.60
C GLU A 200 -0.91 -12.28 20.66
N ARG A 201 -1.55 -11.62 21.62
CA ARG A 201 -1.36 -10.20 21.86
C ARG A 201 0.09 -9.85 22.14
N ALA A 202 0.75 -10.55 23.06
CA ALA A 202 2.14 -10.28 23.42
C ALA A 202 3.06 -10.39 22.20
N ARG A 203 2.87 -11.45 21.38
CA ARG A 203 3.61 -11.66 20.13
C ARG A 203 3.36 -10.55 19.11
N LEU A 204 2.11 -10.14 18.92
CA LEU A 204 1.76 -9.06 17.99
C LEU A 204 2.39 -7.73 18.41
N SER A 205 2.37 -7.42 19.72
CA SER A 205 3.03 -6.23 20.27
C SER A 205 4.53 -6.24 19.99
N GLN A 206 5.20 -7.36 20.26
CA GLN A 206 6.64 -7.50 20.01
C GLN A 206 7.00 -7.33 18.53
N ARG A 207 6.19 -7.91 17.62
CA ARG A 207 6.39 -7.77 16.17
C ARG A 207 6.16 -6.34 15.70
N LEU A 208 5.15 -5.65 16.21
CA LEU A 208 4.91 -4.24 15.89
C LEU A 208 6.06 -3.36 16.37
N GLU A 209 6.57 -3.56 17.59
CA GLU A 209 7.73 -2.82 18.07
C GLU A 209 8.98 -3.08 17.23
N LYS A 210 9.21 -4.34 16.82
CA LYS A 210 10.31 -4.68 15.91
C LYS A 210 10.17 -3.91 14.60
N LEU A 211 8.97 -3.89 14.01
CA LEU A 211 8.70 -3.19 12.76
C LEU A 211 8.87 -1.67 12.91
N GLN A 212 8.47 -1.09 14.04
CA GLN A 212 8.69 0.32 14.35
C GLN A 212 10.18 0.67 14.47
N ARG A 213 11.00 -0.22 15.07
CA ARG A 213 12.46 -0.05 15.11
C ARG A 213 13.09 -0.13 13.72
N GLN A 214 12.58 -1.01 12.86
CA GLN A 214 13.03 -1.10 11.48
C GLN A 214 12.63 0.16 10.69
N ASP A 215 11.44 0.72 10.92
CA ASP A 215 10.98 1.97 10.31
C ASP A 215 11.86 3.16 10.73
N THR A 216 12.18 3.29 12.03
CA THR A 216 13.08 4.36 12.51
C THR A 216 14.47 4.25 11.89
N GLN A 217 15.04 3.05 11.85
CA GLN A 217 16.33 2.81 11.22
C GLN A 217 16.30 3.10 9.72
N LEU A 218 15.26 2.65 9.03
CA LEU A 218 15.10 2.89 7.60
C LEU A 218 14.95 4.39 7.29
N ARG A 219 14.23 5.13 8.13
CA ARG A 219 14.13 6.60 8.02
C ARG A 219 15.50 7.26 8.09
N LEU A 220 16.36 6.85 9.01
CA LEU A 220 17.73 7.37 9.12
C LEU A 220 18.54 7.06 7.86
N ILE A 221 18.46 5.83 7.33
CA ILE A 221 19.17 5.45 6.10
C ILE A 221 18.64 6.27 4.91
N CYS A 222 17.32 6.46 4.80
CA CYS A 222 16.73 7.31 3.77
C CYS A 222 17.25 8.75 3.86
N ASP A 223 17.36 9.32 5.07
CA ASP A 223 17.92 10.66 5.28
C ASP A 223 19.38 10.74 4.81
N GLN A 224 20.21 9.77 5.20
CA GLN A 224 21.61 9.70 4.82
C GLN A 224 21.78 9.61 3.29
N VAL A 225 21.06 8.70 2.63
CA VAL A 225 21.13 8.55 1.17
C VAL A 225 20.60 9.80 0.47
N SER A 226 19.51 10.38 0.97
CA SER A 226 18.98 11.64 0.43
C SER A 226 20.01 12.77 0.49
N GLU A 227 20.75 12.86 1.60
CA GLU A 227 21.80 13.87 1.77
C GLU A 227 22.97 13.66 0.80
N LYS A 228 23.43 12.41 0.63
CA LYS A 228 24.48 12.12 -0.35
C LYS A 228 24.05 12.43 -1.79
N VAL A 229 22.76 12.23 -2.12
CA VAL A 229 22.21 12.63 -3.43
C VAL A 229 22.17 14.15 -3.57
N ARG A 230 21.88 14.91 -2.50
CA ARG A 230 21.97 16.39 -2.53
C ARG A 230 23.40 16.87 -2.76
N GLN A 231 24.37 16.27 -2.07
CA GLN A 231 25.80 16.59 -2.26
C GLN A 231 26.23 16.37 -3.72
N LEU A 232 25.78 15.28 -4.35
CA LEU A 232 26.03 15.02 -5.77
C LEU A 232 25.42 16.09 -6.70
N LEU A 233 24.25 16.63 -6.34
CA LEU A 233 23.61 17.71 -7.12
C LEU A 233 24.40 19.02 -7.05
N GLU A 234 25.04 19.28 -5.90
CA GLU A 234 25.88 20.46 -5.65
C GLU A 234 27.28 20.34 -6.27
N GLU A 235 27.77 19.12 -6.50
CA GLU A 235 29.05 18.85 -7.14
C GLU A 235 29.06 19.33 -8.60
N ASP A 236 29.97 20.26 -8.94
CA ASP A 236 30.07 20.90 -10.27
C ASP A 236 31.48 20.88 -10.85
N SER A 237 32.32 19.93 -10.43
CA SER A 237 33.71 19.78 -10.90
C SER A 237 33.81 19.72 -12.43
N VAL A 238 32.94 18.92 -13.06
CA VAL A 238 32.82 18.82 -14.52
C VAL A 238 32.41 20.14 -15.17
N GLY A 239 31.45 20.85 -14.58
CA GLY A 239 30.97 22.13 -15.12
C GLY A 239 32.03 23.23 -15.04
N VAL A 240 32.80 23.26 -13.95
CA VAL A 240 33.92 24.21 -13.77
C VAL A 240 34.99 23.99 -14.85
N GLU A 241 35.44 22.75 -15.06
CA GLU A 241 36.46 22.44 -16.07
C GLU A 241 35.92 22.68 -17.49
N ALA A 242 34.68 22.28 -17.76
CA ALA A 242 34.06 22.50 -19.06
C ALA A 242 33.98 23.99 -19.43
N ARG A 243 33.58 24.85 -18.47
CA ARG A 243 33.54 26.31 -18.69
C ARG A 243 34.91 26.92 -18.82
N ALA A 244 35.92 26.44 -18.08
CA ALA A 244 37.31 26.89 -18.24
C ALA A 244 37.83 26.60 -19.65
N ILE A 245 37.59 25.39 -20.17
CA ILE A 245 37.92 25.01 -21.55
C ILE A 245 37.22 25.92 -22.56
N GLN A 246 35.92 26.15 -22.40
CA GLN A 246 35.13 27.02 -23.28
C GLN A 246 35.64 28.48 -23.26
N GLN A 247 35.95 29.03 -22.08
CA GLN A 247 36.47 30.39 -21.94
C GLN A 247 37.81 30.57 -22.65
N LYS A 248 38.75 29.61 -22.47
CA LYS A 248 40.03 29.62 -23.19
C LYS A 248 39.83 29.54 -24.72
N GLN A 249 38.92 28.70 -25.18
CA GLN A 249 38.62 28.59 -26.62
C GLN A 249 38.03 29.90 -27.17
N VAL A 250 37.11 30.53 -26.44
CA VAL A 250 36.51 31.82 -26.83
C VAL A 250 37.58 32.92 -26.85
N HIS A 251 38.46 32.97 -25.86
CA HIS A 251 39.56 33.94 -25.80
C HIS A 251 40.48 33.85 -27.02
N VAL A 252 40.88 32.63 -27.41
CA VAL A 252 41.68 32.43 -28.61
C VAL A 252 40.95 32.91 -29.88
N GLN A 253 39.65 32.64 -29.99
CA GLN A 253 38.88 32.96 -31.18
C GLN A 253 38.49 34.44 -31.30
N ARG A 254 38.15 35.08 -30.19
CA ARG A 254 37.61 36.44 -30.17
C ARG A 254 38.65 37.52 -29.92
N ASP A 255 39.75 37.17 -29.27
CA ASP A 255 40.75 38.15 -28.85
C ASP A 255 42.07 37.92 -29.60
N LEU A 256 42.72 36.76 -29.42
CA LEU A 256 44.07 36.52 -29.96
C LEU A 256 44.11 36.41 -31.49
N LEU A 257 43.13 35.74 -32.12
CA LEU A 257 43.09 35.61 -33.58
C LEU A 257 42.85 36.95 -34.29
N PRO A 258 41.89 37.81 -33.88
CA PRO A 258 41.75 39.15 -34.43
C PRO A 258 42.98 40.05 -34.18
N GLU A 259 43.59 39.99 -32.99
CA GLU A 259 44.82 40.73 -32.70
C GLU A 259 45.97 40.32 -33.63
N LEU A 260 46.16 39.02 -33.85
CA LEU A 260 47.14 38.50 -34.82
C LEU A 260 46.86 39.01 -36.25
N ARG A 261 45.59 39.10 -36.65
CA ARG A 261 45.18 39.65 -37.96
C ARG A 261 45.45 41.15 -38.07
N ALA A 262 45.34 41.90 -36.98
CA ALA A 262 45.56 43.34 -36.95
C ALA A 262 47.05 43.72 -37.12
N LEU A 263 47.97 42.79 -36.85
CA LEU A 263 49.42 42.97 -37.03
C LEU A 263 49.87 42.84 -38.50
N VAL A 264 48.98 42.54 -39.44
CA VAL A 264 49.32 42.49 -40.86
C VAL A 264 49.63 43.91 -41.37
N PRO A 265 50.85 44.19 -41.85
CA PRO A 265 51.23 45.54 -42.26
C PRO A 265 50.40 46.03 -43.45
N SER A 266 50.16 47.34 -43.52
CA SER A 266 49.56 47.97 -44.71
C SER A 266 50.58 48.06 -45.86
N ALA A 267 50.09 47.99 -47.10
CA ALA A 267 50.95 48.11 -48.28
C ALA A 267 51.73 49.43 -48.26
N GLY A 268 53.07 49.36 -48.30
CA GLY A 268 53.96 50.52 -48.23
C GLY A 268 54.46 50.89 -46.82
N ALA A 269 54.23 50.04 -45.80
CA ALA A 269 54.82 50.20 -44.48
C ALA A 269 56.36 50.21 -44.52
N ALA A 270 56.99 50.95 -43.61
CA ALA A 270 58.44 51.02 -43.52
C ALA A 270 59.02 49.63 -43.14
N PRO A 271 60.15 49.18 -43.75
CA PRO A 271 60.72 47.86 -43.49
C PRO A 271 61.01 47.58 -42.01
N SER A 272 61.39 48.60 -41.24
CA SER A 272 61.62 48.47 -39.80
C SER A 272 60.34 48.22 -39.00
N SER A 273 59.19 48.74 -39.45
CA SER A 273 57.88 48.46 -38.83
C SER A 273 57.43 47.04 -39.14
N VAL A 274 57.58 46.62 -40.41
CA VAL A 274 57.21 45.27 -40.87
C VAL A 274 57.93 44.18 -40.08
N LEU A 275 59.22 44.35 -39.80
CA LEU A 275 60.00 43.39 -39.01
C LEU A 275 59.58 43.34 -37.53
N GLU A 276 59.22 44.48 -36.93
CA GLU A 276 58.71 44.52 -35.55
C GLU A 276 57.31 43.89 -35.47
N ASP A 277 56.43 44.19 -36.44
CA ASP A 277 55.10 43.60 -36.55
C ASP A 277 55.20 42.07 -36.78
N GLU A 278 56.18 41.61 -37.58
CA GLU A 278 56.43 40.19 -37.84
C GLU A 278 56.84 39.47 -36.55
N LYS A 279 57.77 40.06 -35.81
CA LYS A 279 58.20 39.55 -34.50
C LYS A 279 57.04 39.51 -33.51
N GLN A 280 56.20 40.54 -33.46
CA GLN A 280 55.00 40.57 -32.62
C GLN A 280 54.00 39.49 -33.04
N SER A 281 53.82 39.26 -34.36
CA SER A 281 52.93 38.22 -34.88
C SER A 281 53.40 36.82 -34.49
N ALA A 282 54.72 36.57 -34.50
CA ALA A 282 55.29 35.29 -34.08
C ALA A 282 55.07 35.02 -32.59
N LEU A 283 55.24 36.04 -31.74
CA LEU A 283 54.96 35.95 -30.30
C LEU A 283 53.48 35.71 -30.01
N MET A 284 52.59 36.39 -30.75
CA MET A 284 51.15 36.21 -30.63
C MET A 284 50.71 34.81 -31.08
N LEU A 285 51.29 34.30 -32.17
CA LEU A 285 51.08 32.91 -32.61
C LEU A 285 51.54 31.90 -31.56
N GLU A 286 52.69 32.12 -30.93
CA GLU A 286 53.19 31.26 -29.85
C GLU A 286 52.25 31.27 -28.65
N SER A 287 51.78 32.45 -28.22
CA SER A 287 50.78 32.60 -27.16
C SER A 287 49.49 31.83 -27.49
N LEU A 288 48.95 32.00 -28.70
CA LEU A 288 47.77 31.29 -29.18
C LEU A 288 47.99 29.77 -29.20
N ALA A 289 49.13 29.33 -29.72
CA ALA A 289 49.49 27.92 -29.78
C ALA A 289 49.56 27.30 -28.38
N ASN A 290 50.08 28.04 -27.39
CA ASN A 290 50.13 27.62 -25.99
C ASN A 290 48.72 27.47 -25.39
N VAL A 291 47.84 28.45 -25.58
CA VAL A 291 46.45 28.35 -25.09
C VAL A 291 45.69 27.19 -25.75
N CYS A 292 45.85 26.98 -27.07
CA CYS A 292 45.28 25.82 -27.76
C CYS A 292 45.85 24.48 -27.24
N ALA A 293 47.14 24.43 -26.90
CA ALA A 293 47.75 23.25 -26.30
C ALA A 293 47.21 22.98 -24.89
N GLU A 294 47.04 24.02 -24.07
CA GLU A 294 46.41 23.92 -22.76
C GLU A 294 44.99 23.37 -22.86
N VAL A 295 44.16 23.92 -23.76
CA VAL A 295 42.79 23.44 -24.03
C VAL A 295 42.80 21.93 -24.33
N ARG A 296 43.70 21.46 -25.19
CA ARG A 296 43.82 20.02 -25.49
C ARG A 296 44.26 19.19 -24.29
N SER A 297 45.19 19.70 -23.48
CA SER A 297 45.66 18.99 -22.29
C SER A 297 44.57 18.85 -21.20
N SER A 298 43.67 19.85 -21.09
CA SER A 298 42.53 19.86 -20.17
C SER A 298 41.52 18.72 -20.41
N VAL A 299 41.53 18.06 -21.58
CA VAL A 299 40.65 16.89 -21.86
C VAL A 299 40.81 15.81 -20.80
N SER A 300 42.04 15.52 -20.40
CA SER A 300 42.33 14.49 -19.40
C SER A 300 41.75 14.82 -18.02
N GLN A 301 41.78 16.09 -17.64
CA GLN A 301 41.20 16.59 -16.39
C GLN A 301 39.67 16.52 -16.45
N LEU A 302 39.07 17.01 -17.56
CA LEU A 302 37.63 16.92 -17.79
C LEU A 302 37.14 15.47 -17.75
N GLN A 303 37.86 14.54 -18.38
CA GLN A 303 37.55 13.12 -18.36
C GLN A 303 37.62 12.55 -16.93
N GLY A 304 38.67 12.90 -16.17
CA GLY A 304 38.80 12.48 -14.77
C GLY A 304 37.65 13.00 -13.90
N CYS A 305 37.26 14.28 -14.05
CA CYS A 305 36.11 14.85 -13.36
C CYS A 305 34.81 14.13 -13.77
N TRP A 306 34.63 13.84 -15.06
CA TRP A 306 33.45 13.15 -15.57
C TRP A 306 33.34 11.73 -15.02
N ASP A 307 34.43 10.97 -15.02
CA ASP A 307 34.45 9.60 -14.52
C ASP A 307 34.12 9.54 -13.03
N CYS A 308 34.74 10.41 -12.23
CA CYS A 308 34.43 10.54 -10.79
C CYS A 308 32.96 10.90 -10.55
N GLN A 309 32.44 11.90 -11.26
CA GLN A 309 31.04 12.34 -11.13
C GLN A 309 30.06 11.24 -11.54
N HIS A 310 30.32 10.58 -12.67
CA HIS A 310 29.46 9.52 -13.20
C HIS A 310 29.46 8.30 -12.27
N GLN A 311 30.62 7.89 -11.77
CA GLN A 311 30.74 6.80 -10.81
C GLN A 311 29.97 7.12 -9.52
N SER A 312 30.13 8.33 -8.99
CA SER A 312 29.37 8.81 -7.83
C SER A 312 27.86 8.75 -8.10
N PHE A 313 27.41 9.26 -9.25
CA PHE A 313 26.00 9.23 -9.66
C PHE A 313 25.42 7.80 -9.69
N VAL A 314 26.08 6.86 -10.36
CA VAL A 314 25.61 5.47 -10.44
C VAL A 314 25.60 4.81 -9.06
N GLN A 315 26.62 5.06 -8.24
CA GLN A 315 26.67 4.54 -6.88
C GLN A 315 25.50 5.06 -6.02
N ARG A 316 25.14 6.34 -6.14
CA ARG A 316 23.95 6.88 -5.45
C ARG A 316 22.65 6.26 -5.93
N LEU A 317 22.51 6.00 -7.24
CA LEU A 317 21.32 5.29 -7.76
C LEU A 317 21.20 3.88 -7.17
N ARG A 318 22.31 3.15 -7.02
CA ARG A 318 22.32 1.82 -6.39
C ARG A 318 21.89 1.87 -4.93
N GLU A 319 22.43 2.84 -4.18
CA GLU A 319 22.05 3.06 -2.78
C GLU A 319 20.55 3.36 -2.65
N VAL A 320 20.01 4.25 -3.50
CA VAL A 320 18.57 4.57 -3.50
C VAL A 320 17.73 3.34 -3.84
N SER A 321 18.11 2.58 -4.87
CA SER A 321 17.41 1.34 -5.26
C SER A 321 17.35 0.32 -4.12
N CYS A 322 18.46 0.14 -3.40
CA CYS A 322 18.53 -0.72 -2.21
C CYS A 322 17.58 -0.23 -1.11
N VAL A 323 17.60 1.07 -0.80
CA VAL A 323 16.72 1.66 0.22
C VAL A 323 15.24 1.55 -0.17
N GLN A 324 14.89 1.84 -1.42
CA GLN A 324 13.53 1.68 -1.93
C GLN A 324 13.03 0.24 -1.81
N SER A 325 13.90 -0.75 -2.06
CA SER A 325 13.57 -2.16 -1.88
C SER A 325 13.28 -2.49 -0.42
N LYS A 326 14.05 -1.91 0.53
CA LYS A 326 13.80 -2.03 1.97
C LYS A 326 12.49 -1.35 2.40
N VAL A 327 12.15 -0.20 1.83
CA VAL A 327 10.85 0.48 2.04
C VAL A 327 9.71 -0.44 1.63
N ARG A 328 9.75 -1.01 0.42
CA ARG A 328 8.71 -1.94 -0.06
C ARG A 328 8.61 -3.21 0.80
N TYR A 329 9.72 -3.70 1.32
CA TYR A 329 9.71 -4.83 2.24
C TYR A 329 8.98 -4.49 3.55
N LEU A 330 9.31 -3.33 4.14
CA LEU A 330 8.69 -2.86 5.38
C LEU A 330 7.19 -2.58 5.21
N GLU A 331 6.78 -2.03 4.07
CA GLU A 331 5.37 -1.83 3.71
C GLU A 331 4.60 -3.17 3.64
N ARG A 332 5.19 -4.19 3.01
CA ARG A 332 4.58 -5.54 2.97
C ARG A 332 4.45 -6.14 4.36
N GLN A 333 5.46 -6.00 5.21
CA GLN A 333 5.39 -6.46 6.60
C GLN A 333 4.31 -5.71 7.40
N ALA A 334 4.17 -4.41 7.18
CA ALA A 334 3.13 -3.60 7.81
C ALA A 334 1.73 -4.06 7.38
N ALA A 335 1.52 -4.38 6.11
CA ALA A 335 0.25 -4.91 5.60
C ALA A 335 -0.12 -6.25 6.24
N LEU A 336 0.83 -7.19 6.35
CA LEU A 336 0.61 -8.48 7.03
C LEU A 336 0.25 -8.29 8.51
N LEU A 337 0.97 -7.41 9.22
CA LEU A 337 0.62 -7.10 10.60
C LEU A 337 -0.75 -6.43 10.72
N GLU A 338 -1.15 -5.61 9.75
CA GLU A 338 -2.47 -5.00 9.75
C GLU A 338 -3.60 -6.03 9.70
N GLU A 339 -3.42 -7.11 8.93
CA GLU A 339 -4.37 -8.23 8.87
C GLU A 339 -4.49 -8.94 10.22
N GLU A 340 -3.37 -9.19 10.90
CA GLU A 340 -3.35 -9.78 12.24
C GLU A 340 -4.05 -8.86 13.27
N VAL A 341 -3.81 -7.55 13.19
CA VAL A 341 -4.50 -6.54 14.01
C VAL A 341 -6.02 -6.55 13.73
N ASN A 342 -6.43 -6.73 12.48
CA ASN A 342 -7.84 -6.86 12.13
C ASN A 342 -8.46 -8.14 12.70
N ALA A 343 -7.73 -9.26 12.68
CA ALA A 343 -8.17 -10.52 13.27
C ALA A 343 -8.41 -10.38 14.78
N GLN A 344 -7.54 -9.67 15.51
CA GLN A 344 -7.76 -9.36 16.92
C GLN A 344 -9.04 -8.58 17.20
N SER A 345 -9.45 -7.69 16.28
CA SER A 345 -10.74 -7.01 16.39
C SER A 345 -11.91 -8.02 16.39
N GLY A 346 -11.81 -9.06 15.56
CA GLY A 346 -12.76 -10.17 15.53
C GLY A 346 -12.80 -10.93 16.85
N TYR A 347 -11.64 -11.25 17.44
CA TYR A 347 -11.56 -11.93 18.74
C TYR A 347 -12.14 -11.08 19.88
N SER A 348 -11.85 -9.78 19.90
CA SER A 348 -12.44 -8.84 20.85
C SER A 348 -13.97 -8.87 20.81
N GLN A 349 -14.55 -8.91 19.59
CA GLN A 349 -16.00 -9.03 19.43
C GLN A 349 -16.54 -10.35 19.95
N GLN A 350 -15.81 -11.46 19.77
CA GLN A 350 -16.21 -12.77 20.32
C GLN A 350 -16.26 -12.75 21.84
N LEU A 351 -15.24 -12.17 22.50
CA LEU A 351 -15.24 -11.99 23.96
C LEU A 351 -16.42 -11.13 24.44
N SER A 352 -16.78 -10.08 23.70
CA SER A 352 -17.94 -9.24 24.02
C SER A 352 -19.29 -9.99 24.00
N ARG A 353 -19.37 -11.16 23.34
CA ARG A 353 -20.59 -11.98 23.31
C ARG A 353 -20.90 -12.59 24.68
N LEU A 354 -19.88 -12.91 25.47
CA LEU A 354 -20.04 -13.42 26.84
C LEU A 354 -20.84 -12.44 27.70
N GLN A 355 -20.53 -11.14 27.61
CA GLN A 355 -21.24 -10.07 28.32
C GLN A 355 -22.73 -9.98 27.91
N LYS A 356 -23.06 -10.35 26.67
CA LYS A 356 -24.42 -10.26 26.13
C LYS A 356 -25.25 -11.52 26.40
N MET A 357 -24.60 -12.62 26.78
CA MET A 357 -25.24 -13.93 26.94
C MET A 357 -26.37 -13.95 27.99
N PRO A 358 -26.26 -13.28 29.17
CA PRO A 358 -27.38 -13.18 30.11
C PRO A 358 -28.66 -12.61 29.50
N LYS A 359 -28.53 -11.48 28.78
CA LYS A 359 -29.67 -10.82 28.12
C LYS A 359 -30.21 -11.66 26.96
N ALA A 360 -29.33 -12.33 26.21
CA ALA A 360 -29.74 -13.22 25.13
C ALA A 360 -30.54 -14.42 25.67
N TYR A 361 -30.12 -14.98 26.80
CA TYR A 361 -30.85 -16.04 27.49
C TYR A 361 -32.25 -15.60 27.92
N GLU A 362 -32.38 -14.43 28.57
CA GLU A 362 -33.68 -13.86 28.95
C GLU A 362 -34.63 -13.71 27.73
N ARG A 363 -34.10 -13.23 26.60
CA ARG A 363 -34.86 -13.10 25.36
C ARG A 363 -35.26 -14.44 24.78
N ALA A 364 -34.39 -15.45 24.86
CA ALA A 364 -34.70 -16.81 24.42
C ALA A 364 -35.86 -17.40 25.24
N LEU A 365 -35.87 -17.21 26.56
CA LEU A 365 -36.96 -17.67 27.42
C LEU A 365 -38.30 -17.03 27.05
N LYS A 366 -38.33 -15.70 26.83
CA LYS A 366 -39.53 -14.98 26.37
C LYS A 366 -40.02 -15.49 25.02
N GLU A 367 -39.10 -15.82 24.12
CA GLU A 367 -39.43 -16.36 22.81
C GLU A 367 -40.03 -17.78 22.89
N VAL A 368 -39.49 -18.63 23.77
CA VAL A 368 -40.07 -19.96 24.03
C VAL A 368 -41.50 -19.83 24.56
N ALA A 369 -41.74 -18.97 25.56
CA ALA A 369 -43.08 -18.73 26.10
C ALA A 369 -44.04 -18.18 25.03
N ARG A 370 -43.57 -17.26 24.19
CA ARG A 370 -44.35 -16.73 23.06
C ARG A 370 -44.76 -17.84 22.09
N ARG A 371 -43.84 -18.72 21.70
CA ARG A 371 -44.11 -19.83 20.76
C ARG A 371 -45.09 -20.84 21.34
N ARG A 372 -44.98 -21.16 22.63
CA ARG A 372 -45.94 -22.03 23.32
C ARG A 372 -47.33 -21.42 23.36
N HIS A 373 -47.43 -20.16 23.77
CA HIS A 373 -48.71 -19.45 23.79
C HIS A 373 -49.35 -19.41 22.39
N PHE A 374 -48.55 -19.16 21.36
CA PHE A 374 -49.00 -19.23 19.97
C PHE A 374 -49.50 -20.63 19.61
N ARG A 375 -48.76 -21.70 19.95
CA ARG A 375 -49.17 -23.10 19.70
C ARG A 375 -50.52 -23.40 20.34
N VAL A 376 -50.72 -23.05 21.61
CA VAL A 376 -51.99 -23.28 22.33
C VAL A 376 -53.14 -22.55 21.66
N ARG A 377 -52.96 -21.25 21.35
CA ARG A 377 -53.97 -20.45 20.66
C ARG A 377 -54.28 -21.00 19.26
N TYR A 378 -53.26 -21.42 18.52
CA TYR A 378 -53.41 -21.99 17.18
C TYR A 378 -54.16 -23.32 17.23
N ALA A 379 -53.81 -24.21 18.16
CA ALA A 379 -54.51 -25.46 18.38
C ALA A 379 -55.98 -25.24 18.77
N ALA A 380 -56.27 -24.27 19.64
CA ALA A 380 -57.65 -23.90 19.99
C ALA A 380 -58.45 -23.40 18.77
N GLN A 381 -57.83 -22.63 17.87
CA GLN A 381 -58.46 -22.22 16.62
C GLN A 381 -58.72 -23.40 15.69
N CYS A 382 -57.79 -24.36 15.58
CA CYS A 382 -58.01 -25.59 14.83
C CYS A 382 -59.15 -26.43 15.42
N GLU A 383 -59.26 -26.53 16.74
CA GLU A 383 -60.36 -27.23 17.41
C GLU A 383 -61.71 -26.55 17.19
N GLN A 384 -61.74 -25.21 17.25
CA GLN A 384 -62.93 -24.43 16.93
C GLN A 384 -63.37 -24.64 15.47
N ALA A 385 -62.42 -24.66 14.53
CA ALA A 385 -62.69 -24.95 13.13
C ALA A 385 -63.22 -26.38 12.96
N ARG A 386 -62.60 -27.37 13.62
CA ARG A 386 -63.05 -28.77 13.61
C ARG A 386 -64.48 -28.90 14.13
N SER A 387 -64.78 -28.26 15.26
CA SER A 387 -66.13 -28.25 15.86
C SER A 387 -67.17 -27.60 14.94
N THR A 388 -66.79 -26.49 14.30
CA THR A 388 -67.68 -25.79 13.35
C THR A 388 -67.99 -26.66 12.13
N MET A 389 -66.98 -27.31 11.54
CA MET A 389 -67.15 -28.20 10.41
C MET A 389 -67.93 -29.47 10.80
N ALA A 390 -67.66 -30.04 11.97
CA ALA A 390 -68.39 -31.19 12.49
C ALA A 390 -69.89 -30.88 12.66
N ARG A 391 -70.22 -29.71 13.21
CA ARG A 391 -71.62 -29.25 13.32
C ARG A 391 -72.28 -29.11 11.95
N MET A 392 -71.59 -28.53 10.95
CA MET A 392 -72.12 -28.43 9.59
C MET A 392 -72.41 -29.81 8.97
N VAL A 393 -71.51 -30.77 9.17
CA VAL A 393 -71.68 -32.15 8.70
C VAL A 393 -72.85 -32.83 9.40
N GLU A 394 -73.02 -32.62 10.70
CA GLU A 394 -74.13 -33.19 11.48
C GLU A 394 -75.49 -32.59 11.10
N GLU A 395 -75.56 -31.26 10.95
CA GLU A 395 -76.77 -30.57 10.49
C GLU A 395 -77.18 -31.07 9.09
N GLU A 396 -76.23 -31.19 8.16
CA GLU A 396 -76.48 -31.72 6.82
C GLU A 396 -76.90 -33.19 6.85
N ASN A 397 -76.22 -34.03 7.62
CA ASN A 397 -76.60 -35.44 7.77
C ASN A 397 -77.97 -35.59 8.43
N SER A 398 -78.34 -34.70 9.34
CA SER A 398 -79.69 -34.67 9.94
C SER A 398 -80.74 -34.30 8.90
N ARG A 399 -80.45 -33.35 7.99
CA ARG A 399 -81.33 -33.03 6.85
C ARG A 399 -81.46 -34.21 5.89
N ARG A 400 -80.34 -34.86 5.51
CA ARG A 400 -80.33 -36.05 4.64
C ARG A 400 -81.15 -37.19 5.24
N ARG A 401 -80.95 -37.51 6.52
CA ARG A 401 -81.74 -38.54 7.22
C ARG A 401 -83.22 -38.19 7.27
N SER A 402 -83.56 -36.95 7.60
CA SER A 402 -84.95 -36.48 7.65
C SER A 402 -85.64 -36.56 6.29
N PHE A 403 -84.92 -36.19 5.22
CA PHE A 403 -85.40 -36.30 3.85
C PHE A 403 -85.64 -37.76 3.46
N LEU A 404 -84.66 -38.64 3.70
CA LEU A 404 -84.78 -40.06 3.40
C LEU A 404 -85.92 -40.70 4.20
N LEU A 405 -86.04 -40.41 5.49
CA LEU A 405 -87.12 -40.94 6.31
C LEU A 405 -88.51 -40.54 5.76
N ARG A 406 -88.66 -39.30 5.29
CA ARG A 406 -89.95 -38.76 4.84
C ARG A 406 -90.32 -39.15 3.41
N TYR A 407 -89.32 -39.31 2.53
CA TYR A 407 -89.57 -39.44 1.09
C TYR A 407 -89.03 -40.72 0.45
N SER A 408 -88.22 -41.53 1.15
CA SER A 408 -87.58 -42.72 0.55
C SER A 408 -88.56 -43.75 0.02
N CYS A 409 -89.73 -43.94 0.66
CA CYS A 409 -90.73 -44.90 0.20
C CYS A 409 -91.38 -44.54 -1.14
N TYR A 410 -91.23 -43.29 -1.60
CA TYR A 410 -91.76 -42.82 -2.88
C TYR A 410 -90.71 -42.75 -3.99
N LEU A 411 -89.44 -43.04 -3.69
CA LEU A 411 -88.33 -42.95 -4.63
C LEU A 411 -87.72 -44.34 -4.87
N PRO A 412 -87.56 -44.78 -6.13
CA PRO A 412 -86.78 -45.97 -6.44
C PRO A 412 -85.34 -45.82 -5.92
N ALA A 413 -84.80 -46.88 -5.30
CA ALA A 413 -83.48 -46.86 -4.67
C ALA A 413 -82.35 -46.46 -5.64
N ASP A 414 -82.50 -46.78 -6.93
CA ASP A 414 -81.48 -46.59 -7.96
C ASP A 414 -81.65 -45.29 -8.76
N LEU A 415 -82.65 -44.46 -8.45
CA LEU A 415 -82.92 -43.24 -9.22
C LEU A 415 -81.76 -42.24 -9.16
N VAL A 416 -81.16 -42.07 -7.97
CA VAL A 416 -80.02 -41.17 -7.75
C VAL A 416 -78.99 -41.86 -6.85
N GLN A 417 -77.88 -42.28 -7.44
CA GLN A 417 -76.78 -42.91 -6.72
C GLN A 417 -76.23 -41.98 -5.63
N GLY A 418 -76.08 -42.52 -4.41
CA GLY A 418 -75.56 -41.76 -3.28
C GLY A 418 -76.57 -40.85 -2.59
N LEU A 419 -77.85 -40.81 -3.01
CA LEU A 419 -78.88 -40.03 -2.30
C LEU A 419 -79.04 -40.46 -0.83
N GLY A 420 -78.81 -41.75 -0.56
CA GLY A 420 -78.76 -42.32 0.78
C GLY A 420 -77.48 -42.07 1.58
N SER A 421 -76.42 -41.55 0.93
CA SER A 421 -75.10 -41.43 1.54
C SER A 421 -75.02 -40.25 2.53
N LEU A 422 -74.36 -40.49 3.66
CA LEU A 422 -74.03 -39.43 4.61
C LEU A 422 -72.80 -38.65 4.12
N ALA A 423 -72.75 -37.36 4.44
CA ALA A 423 -71.56 -36.55 4.25
C ALA A 423 -70.40 -37.12 5.09
N PRO A 424 -69.18 -37.18 4.52
CA PRO A 424 -68.01 -37.68 5.23
C PRO A 424 -67.67 -36.78 6.44
N PRO A 425 -67.02 -37.33 7.48
CA PRO A 425 -66.59 -36.54 8.63
C PRO A 425 -65.58 -35.47 8.20
N ALA A 426 -65.69 -34.28 8.78
CA ALA A 426 -64.73 -33.21 8.57
C ALA A 426 -63.42 -33.54 9.29
N VAL A 427 -62.30 -33.56 8.56
CA VAL A 427 -60.96 -33.81 9.10
C VAL A 427 -60.15 -32.53 9.07
N VAL A 428 -59.75 -32.06 10.25
CA VAL A 428 -58.78 -30.97 10.43
C VAL A 428 -57.59 -31.56 11.17
N GLU A 429 -56.50 -31.79 10.45
CA GLU A 429 -55.26 -32.33 11.00
C GLU A 429 -54.29 -31.20 11.34
N LEU A 430 -53.77 -31.22 12.56
CA LEU A 430 -52.73 -30.30 13.01
C LEU A 430 -51.45 -31.10 13.25
N PRO A 431 -50.41 -30.93 12.40
CA PRO A 431 -49.10 -31.53 12.66
C PRO A 431 -48.56 -31.04 14.00
N ASP A 432 -47.92 -31.92 14.76
CA ASP A 432 -47.28 -31.50 15.99
C ASP A 432 -46.04 -30.64 15.68
N PHE A 433 -45.97 -29.47 16.27
CA PHE A 433 -44.83 -28.55 16.14
C PHE A 433 -44.50 -27.98 17.51
N ASP A 434 -43.23 -27.64 17.71
CA ASP A 434 -42.73 -27.09 18.97
C ASP A 434 -42.95 -27.99 20.20
N ALA A 435 -43.14 -29.30 19.97
CA ALA A 435 -43.35 -30.30 21.01
C ALA A 435 -42.16 -30.45 21.96
N LEU A 436 -40.94 -30.21 21.45
CA LEU A 436 -39.69 -30.29 22.22
C LEU A 436 -39.38 -29.01 23.02
N LEU A 437 -40.21 -27.97 22.93
CA LEU A 437 -39.98 -26.77 23.73
C LEU A 437 -40.26 -27.07 25.21
N PRO A 438 -39.39 -26.61 26.13
CA PRO A 438 -39.58 -26.78 27.57
C PRO A 438 -40.84 -26.06 28.05
N ASP A 439 -41.41 -26.48 29.17
CA ASP A 439 -42.62 -25.88 29.75
C ASP A 439 -42.32 -24.55 30.43
N ILE A 440 -42.42 -23.47 29.66
CA ILE A 440 -42.06 -22.10 30.07
C ILE A 440 -43.17 -21.18 29.57
N ASP A 441 -43.89 -20.57 30.50
CA ASP A 441 -44.98 -19.65 30.22
C ASP A 441 -44.65 -18.23 30.70
N PHE A 442 -45.42 -17.24 30.26
CA PHE A 442 -45.19 -15.85 30.68
C PHE A 442 -45.32 -15.65 32.20
N SER A 443 -46.20 -16.42 32.86
CA SER A 443 -46.38 -16.39 34.31
C SER A 443 -45.13 -16.85 35.06
N SER A 444 -44.51 -17.95 34.63
CA SER A 444 -43.30 -18.49 35.27
C SER A 444 -42.12 -17.54 35.12
N LEU A 445 -42.03 -16.79 34.01
CA LEU A 445 -41.00 -15.77 33.82
C LEU A 445 -41.17 -14.58 34.76
N MET A 446 -42.41 -14.19 35.09
CA MET A 446 -42.69 -13.07 36.00
C MET A 446 -42.33 -13.42 37.45
N GLU A 447 -42.63 -14.66 37.88
CA GLU A 447 -42.29 -15.16 39.21
C GLU A 447 -40.77 -15.15 39.44
N VAL A 448 -39.99 -15.66 38.47
CA VAL A 448 -38.51 -15.68 38.55
C VAL A 448 -37.94 -14.27 38.67
N SER A 449 -38.49 -13.29 37.95
CA SER A 449 -38.06 -11.89 38.07
C SER A 449 -38.43 -11.25 39.41
N ALA A 450 -39.59 -11.58 39.99
CA ALA A 450 -40.04 -11.04 41.27
C ALA A 450 -39.19 -11.58 42.44
N SER A 451 -38.86 -12.88 42.42
CA SER A 451 -38.01 -13.52 43.42
C SER A 451 -36.58 -12.98 43.41
N ALA A 452 -36.05 -12.62 42.24
CA ALA A 452 -34.70 -12.06 42.11
C ALA A 452 -34.56 -10.62 42.64
N SER A 453 -35.66 -9.84 42.66
CA SER A 453 -35.66 -8.44 43.16
C SER A 453 -35.88 -8.30 44.68
N GLY A 454 -36.29 -9.35 45.37
CA GLY A 454 -36.66 -9.29 46.80
C GLY A 454 -35.52 -9.42 47.81
N GLY A 455 -34.26 -9.47 47.37
CA GLY A 455 -33.12 -9.86 48.22
C GLY A 455 -32.10 -8.76 48.58
N ARG A 456 -32.38 -7.47 48.36
CA ARG A 456 -31.44 -6.39 48.69
C ARG A 456 -32.10 -5.30 49.54
N GLU A 457 -32.33 -5.62 50.81
CA GLU A 457 -32.50 -4.61 51.86
C GLU A 457 -31.12 -4.02 52.18
N GLN A 458 -30.83 -2.82 51.67
CA GLN A 458 -29.94 -1.89 52.35
C GLN A 458 -30.81 -0.80 53.01
N PRO A 459 -30.59 -0.51 54.30
CA PRO A 459 -31.24 0.61 54.95
C PRO A 459 -30.45 1.88 54.60
N VAL A 460 -31.03 2.75 53.80
CA VAL A 460 -30.62 4.16 53.74
C VAL A 460 -31.85 5.03 53.93
N ASP A 461 -31.73 5.87 54.94
CA ASP A 461 -32.73 6.79 55.45
C ASP A 461 -33.35 7.68 54.37
N LEU A 462 -34.66 7.82 54.49
CA LEU A 462 -35.48 8.81 53.80
C LEU A 462 -35.31 10.17 54.47
N THR A 463 -34.96 11.21 53.71
CA THR A 463 -35.57 12.54 53.88
C THR A 463 -35.86 13.21 52.54
N SER A 464 -37.15 13.46 52.32
CA SER A 464 -37.78 14.59 51.61
C SER A 464 -37.26 15.06 50.25
N SER A 465 -38.14 15.07 49.24
CA SER A 465 -38.78 16.33 48.78
C SER A 465 -39.74 16.08 47.61
N ALA A 466 -40.77 16.90 47.57
CA ALA A 466 -42.00 16.86 46.79
C ALA A 466 -41.86 17.24 45.29
N GLY A 467 -42.93 16.95 44.52
CA GLY A 467 -43.22 17.53 43.19
C GLY A 467 -43.78 16.48 42.22
N SER A 468 -45.07 16.13 42.25
CA SER A 468 -46.23 16.82 41.64
C SER A 468 -46.40 16.61 40.12
N SER A 469 -47.62 16.15 39.74
CA SER A 469 -48.34 16.40 38.46
C SER A 469 -47.87 15.58 37.23
N SER A 470 -48.68 15.01 36.32
CA SER A 470 -50.10 15.05 35.90
C SER A 470 -50.39 13.73 35.16
N GLN A 471 -51.49 12.99 35.38
CA GLN A 471 -52.83 13.12 34.77
C GLN A 471 -52.92 13.24 33.24
N GLN A 472 -53.87 12.42 32.70
CA GLN A 472 -54.55 12.43 31.39
C GLN A 472 -53.87 11.66 30.23
N ALA A 473 -54.56 10.89 29.38
CA ALA A 473 -55.98 10.52 29.28
C ALA A 473 -56.15 9.26 28.41
N LEU A 474 -57.28 8.60 28.60
CA LEU A 474 -57.84 7.51 27.80
C LEU A 474 -58.50 8.01 26.51
N ALA A 475 -58.64 7.06 25.57
CA ALA A 475 -59.77 6.86 24.65
C ALA A 475 -59.65 7.38 23.19
N ALA A 476 -59.47 6.41 22.28
CA ALA A 476 -60.51 5.92 21.34
C ALA A 476 -60.19 5.97 19.82
N LEU A 477 -60.81 4.98 19.14
CA LEU A 477 -61.28 4.91 17.76
C LEU A 477 -60.50 4.05 16.75
N SER A 478 -61.01 2.83 16.58
CA SER A 478 -61.65 2.29 15.35
C SER A 478 -61.19 2.84 14.00
N GLY A 479 -60.71 1.94 13.13
CA GLY A 479 -60.45 2.19 11.71
C GLY A 479 -60.28 0.89 10.93
N SER A 480 -61.38 0.46 10.31
CA SER A 480 -61.47 -0.60 9.30
C SER A 480 -60.82 -0.17 7.99
N ALA A 481 -59.98 -1.01 7.38
CA ALA A 481 -59.73 -1.02 5.93
C ALA A 481 -59.14 -2.35 5.44
N SER A 482 -59.74 -2.88 4.37
CA SER A 482 -59.38 -4.08 3.61
C SER A 482 -58.08 -3.93 2.79
N PRO A 483 -57.45 -5.03 2.31
CA PRO A 483 -56.22 -4.99 1.51
C PRO A 483 -56.45 -5.12 0.00
N PRO A 484 -55.52 -4.66 -0.86
CA PRO A 484 -55.41 -5.10 -2.24
C PRO A 484 -54.36 -6.22 -2.42
N PRO A 485 -54.41 -6.99 -3.53
CA PRO A 485 -53.57 -8.16 -3.74
C PRO A 485 -52.36 -7.90 -4.65
N GLY A 486 -51.36 -8.78 -4.56
CA GLY A 486 -50.48 -9.12 -5.70
C GLY A 486 -49.00 -8.74 -5.56
N GLY A 487 -48.12 -9.73 -5.70
CA GLY A 487 -46.68 -9.51 -5.91
C GLY A 487 -45.79 -10.69 -5.53
N SER A 488 -45.59 -11.62 -6.46
CA SER A 488 -44.71 -12.79 -6.34
C SER A 488 -43.22 -12.43 -6.31
N ALA A 489 -42.45 -12.96 -5.34
CA ALA A 489 -41.00 -13.15 -5.46
C ALA A 489 -40.44 -14.02 -4.31
N LYS A 490 -40.59 -15.36 -4.38
CA LYS A 490 -39.80 -16.29 -3.57
C LYS A 490 -39.48 -17.55 -4.37
N ALA A 491 -38.36 -17.55 -5.08
CA ALA A 491 -37.80 -18.75 -5.70
C ALA A 491 -36.25 -18.87 -5.64
N ASN A 492 -35.51 -17.95 -4.99
CA ASN A 492 -34.03 -17.94 -5.07
C ASN A 492 -33.26 -18.20 -3.76
N SER A 493 -33.90 -18.61 -2.66
CA SER A 493 -33.19 -18.77 -1.36
C SER A 493 -32.78 -20.20 -0.99
N ARG A 494 -33.14 -21.23 -1.77
CA ARG A 494 -32.89 -22.63 -1.41
C ARG A 494 -31.66 -23.28 -2.05
N ARG A 495 -30.99 -22.61 -3.01
CA ARG A 495 -29.83 -23.19 -3.71
C ARG A 495 -28.47 -22.85 -3.08
N ARG A 496 -28.40 -21.94 -2.10
CA ARG A 496 -27.14 -21.51 -1.43
C ARG A 496 -26.81 -22.23 -0.12
N SER A 497 -27.64 -23.18 0.31
CA SER A 497 -27.49 -23.84 1.62
C SER A 497 -26.84 -25.22 1.53
N ALA A 498 -26.73 -25.81 0.33
CA ALA A 498 -26.12 -27.13 0.13
C ALA A 498 -24.63 -27.04 -0.27
N GLU A 499 -24.19 -25.94 -0.88
CA GLU A 499 -22.80 -25.75 -1.35
C GLU A 499 -21.84 -25.26 -0.25
N LYS A 500 -22.35 -25.02 0.96
CA LYS A 500 -21.56 -24.49 2.11
C LYS A 500 -21.23 -25.53 3.18
N ALA A 501 -21.66 -26.79 3.01
CA ALA A 501 -21.32 -27.87 3.93
C ALA A 501 -20.14 -28.72 3.45
N GLU A 502 -19.85 -28.72 2.13
CA GLU A 502 -18.77 -29.50 1.53
C GLU A 502 -17.44 -28.72 1.43
N ALA A 503 -17.46 -27.40 1.66
CA ALA A 503 -16.27 -26.53 1.65
C ALA A 503 -15.56 -26.42 3.01
N THR A 504 -16.18 -26.86 4.11
CA THR A 504 -15.64 -26.70 5.47
C THR A 504 -14.70 -27.82 5.92
N GLU A 505 -14.59 -28.92 5.17
CA GLU A 505 -13.64 -30.02 5.49
C GLU A 505 -12.36 -29.96 4.64
N ALA A 506 -12.31 -29.10 3.60
CA ALA A 506 -11.11 -28.87 2.78
C ALA A 506 -10.21 -27.73 3.28
N GLU A 507 -10.74 -26.79 4.08
CA GLU A 507 -9.98 -25.62 4.57
C GLU A 507 -9.05 -25.94 5.76
N ASP A 508 -9.27 -27.05 6.48
CA ASP A 508 -8.44 -27.43 7.64
C ASP A 508 -7.16 -28.19 7.25
N GLU A 509 -7.07 -28.79 6.05
CA GLU A 509 -5.84 -29.42 5.55
C GLU A 509 -4.92 -28.43 4.81
N GLU A 510 -5.47 -27.44 4.09
CA GLU A 510 -4.69 -26.43 3.36
C GLU A 510 -3.98 -25.43 4.30
N SER A 511 -4.52 -25.19 5.50
CA SER A 511 -3.91 -24.36 6.54
C SER A 511 -2.59 -24.93 7.11
N GLY A 512 -2.35 -26.23 6.99
CA GLY A 512 -1.15 -26.89 7.51
C GLY A 512 0.08 -26.70 6.62
N GLU A 513 -0.11 -26.84 5.30
CA GLU A 513 0.97 -26.72 4.32
C GLU A 513 1.47 -25.28 4.20
N ASP A 514 0.58 -24.29 4.28
CA ASP A 514 0.95 -22.88 4.24
C ASP A 514 1.72 -22.43 5.50
N ARG A 515 1.38 -22.97 6.68
CA ARG A 515 2.20 -22.73 7.89
C ARG A 515 3.60 -23.32 7.76
N SER A 516 3.73 -24.53 7.20
CA SER A 516 5.03 -25.17 7.01
C SER A 516 5.90 -24.40 6.01
N ARG A 517 5.33 -23.89 4.92
CA ARG A 517 6.04 -23.04 3.95
C ARG A 517 6.50 -21.72 4.54
N ILE A 518 5.70 -21.10 5.41
CA ILE A 518 6.06 -19.86 6.09
C ILE A 518 7.25 -20.10 7.04
N GLU A 519 7.23 -21.18 7.83
CA GLU A 519 8.35 -21.54 8.71
C GLU A 519 9.64 -21.84 7.93
N GLU A 520 9.54 -22.50 6.77
CA GLU A 520 10.69 -22.76 5.89
C GLU A 520 11.28 -21.47 5.32
N LEU A 521 10.43 -20.54 4.86
CA LEU A 521 10.87 -19.23 4.36
C LEU A 521 11.52 -18.38 5.47
N GLU A 522 11.00 -18.42 6.69
CA GLU A 522 11.60 -17.73 7.83
C GLU A 522 12.94 -18.34 8.24
N ALA A 523 13.10 -19.67 8.16
CA ALA A 523 14.39 -20.33 8.39
C ALA A 523 15.42 -19.93 7.32
N ARG A 524 15.00 -19.87 6.05
CA ARG A 524 15.87 -19.48 4.94
C ARG A 524 16.30 -18.01 5.02
N ASN A 525 15.41 -17.12 5.45
CA ASN A 525 15.74 -15.72 5.69
C ASN A 525 16.73 -15.56 6.85
N ARG A 526 16.59 -16.32 7.95
CA ARG A 526 17.58 -16.33 9.04
C ARG A 526 18.97 -16.79 8.56
N ALA A 527 19.03 -17.83 7.75
CA ALA A 527 20.30 -18.32 7.18
C ALA A 527 20.97 -17.29 6.26
N LEU A 528 20.18 -16.54 5.47
CA LEU A 528 20.70 -15.46 4.63
C LEU A 528 21.20 -14.27 5.46
N GLU A 529 20.50 -13.91 6.55
CA GLU A 529 20.94 -12.87 7.47
C GLU A 529 22.27 -13.25 8.15
N GLU A 530 22.44 -14.51 8.56
CA GLU A 530 23.70 -15.02 9.12
C GLU A 530 24.83 -15.02 8.09
N GLN A 531 24.57 -15.40 6.84
CA GLN A 531 25.58 -15.31 5.77
C GLN A 531 26.01 -13.88 5.49
N LEU A 532 25.06 -12.93 5.46
CA LEU A 532 25.37 -11.51 5.24
C LEU A 532 26.21 -10.94 6.39
N ALA A 533 25.87 -11.30 7.64
CA ALA A 533 26.64 -10.93 8.81
C ALA A 533 28.06 -11.51 8.78
N ALA A 534 28.22 -12.77 8.35
CA ALA A 534 29.53 -13.40 8.19
C ALA A 534 30.38 -12.73 7.10
N MET A 535 29.79 -12.36 5.95
CA MET A 535 30.49 -11.61 4.91
C MET A 535 30.94 -10.23 5.41
N MET A 536 30.08 -9.50 6.11
CA MET A 536 30.43 -8.19 6.69
C MET A 536 31.58 -8.30 7.70
N ALA A 537 31.57 -9.33 8.56
CA ALA A 537 32.64 -9.58 9.51
C ALA A 537 33.96 -9.97 8.82
N LYS A 538 33.89 -10.65 7.66
CA LYS A 538 35.06 -10.98 6.85
C LYS A 538 35.66 -9.73 6.20
N ALA A 539 34.84 -8.88 5.59
CA ALA A 539 35.29 -7.61 5.01
C ALA A 539 35.97 -6.71 6.05
N GLN A 540 35.39 -6.59 7.24
CA GLN A 540 36.01 -5.84 8.35
C GLN A 540 37.34 -6.41 8.83
N LYS A 541 37.57 -7.72 8.68
CA LYS A 541 38.87 -8.34 8.99
C LYS A 541 39.90 -8.08 7.89
N GLU A 542 39.47 -8.10 6.63
CA GLU A 542 40.33 -7.79 5.48
C GLU A 542 40.78 -6.32 5.55
N ASP A 543 39.88 -5.37 5.83
CA ASP A 543 40.23 -3.95 6.04
C ASP A 543 41.26 -3.76 7.18
N ARG A 544 41.10 -4.48 8.30
CA ARG A 544 42.06 -4.43 9.42
C ARG A 544 43.40 -5.10 9.12
N GLN A 545 43.43 -6.04 8.18
CA GLN A 545 44.68 -6.66 7.75
C GLN A 545 45.43 -5.75 6.78
N GLU A 546 44.73 -5.02 5.92
CA GLU A 546 45.33 -4.01 5.05
C GLU A 546 45.90 -2.83 5.87
N GLU A 547 45.20 -2.35 6.90
CA GLU A 547 45.75 -1.32 7.81
C GLU A 547 47.03 -1.78 8.53
N ASN A 548 47.08 -3.03 9.02
CA ASN A 548 48.27 -3.55 9.69
C ASN A 548 49.43 -3.89 8.74
N ALA A 549 49.15 -4.18 7.47
CA ALA A 549 50.19 -4.43 6.47
C ALA A 549 50.86 -3.13 6.02
N GLY A 550 50.13 -2.01 5.99
CA GLY A 550 50.66 -0.69 5.65
C GLY A 550 51.70 -0.15 6.64
N ASP A 551 51.60 -0.50 7.93
CA ASP A 551 52.53 -0.02 8.96
C ASP A 551 53.84 -0.82 9.06
N ALA A 552 53.95 -1.96 8.36
CA ALA A 552 55.14 -2.82 8.41
C ALA A 552 56.20 -2.49 7.34
N GLU A 553 55.92 -1.57 6.40
CA GLU A 553 56.77 -1.27 5.25
C GLU A 553 57.44 0.12 5.29
N ALA A 554 57.72 0.64 6.49
CA ALA A 554 58.59 1.80 6.66
C ALA A 554 60.06 1.36 6.78
N PRO A 555 60.94 1.59 5.77
CA PRO A 555 62.34 1.22 5.85
C PRO A 555 63.09 2.16 6.80
N SER A 556 63.87 1.56 7.69
CA SER A 556 64.86 2.19 8.57
C SER A 556 66.03 2.79 7.81
#